data_AF-A0A5D0SDQ3-F1
#
_entry.id   AF-A0A5D0SDQ3-F1
#
_cell.length_a   1.000
_cell.length_b   1.000
_cell.length_c   1.000
_cell.angle_alpha   90.00
_cell.angle_beta   90.00
_cell.angle_gamma   90.00
#
_symmetry.space_group_name_H-M   'P 1'
#
loop_
_entity.id
_entity.type
_entity.pdbx_description
1 polymer ?
#
loop_
_entity_poly.entity_id
_entity_poly.type
_entity_poly.pdbx_seq_one_letter_code
_entity_poly.pdbx_strand_id
1 'polypeptide(L)' 'MRTSDNGFSASGLRRLHEVLARHVDSGKIPGLVALVSRGGETHVETIGSMPHAGGPPMS' A
#
# COMPACT_ATOMS: atom_id res chain seq x y z
N MET A 1 -31.64 5.33 4.76
CA MET A 1 -30.26 5.53 5.24
C MET A 1 -29.44 4.35 4.73
N ARG A 2 -28.61 4.53 3.69
CA ARG A 2 -27.73 3.44 3.22
C ARG A 2 -26.58 3.35 4.22
N THR A 3 -26.50 2.25 4.97
CA THR A 3 -25.30 1.93 5.76
C THR A 3 -24.20 1.60 4.75
N SER A 4 -23.31 2.55 4.50
CA SER A 4 -22.20 2.36 3.57
C SER A 4 -21.15 1.45 4.21
N ASP A 5 -21.27 0.15 3.98
CA ASP A 5 -20.19 -0.83 4.14
C ASP A 5 -19.30 -0.86 2.87
N ASN A 6 -19.18 0.29 2.20
CA ASN A 6 -18.63 0.43 0.84
C ASN A 6 -17.16 0.87 0.82
N GLY A 7 -16.55 1.07 1.99
CA GLY A 7 -15.15 1.49 2.16
C GLY A 7 -14.20 0.31 2.34
N PHE A 8 -13.02 0.59 2.88
CA PHE A 8 -12.05 -0.46 3.24
C PHE A 8 -12.31 -1.02 4.65
N SER A 9 -12.19 -2.33 4.80
CA SER A 9 -12.16 -2.95 6.13
C SER A 9 -10.73 -2.96 6.67
N ALA A 10 -10.57 -2.77 7.98
CA ALA A 10 -9.25 -2.81 8.61
C ALA A 10 -8.52 -4.14 8.40
N SER A 11 -9.25 -5.26 8.42
CA SER A 11 -8.70 -6.58 8.12
C SER A 11 -8.30 -6.74 6.66
N GLY A 12 -9.01 -6.08 5.74
CA GLY A 12 -8.67 -6.04 4.31
C GLY A 12 -7.40 -5.23 4.05
N LEU A 13 -7.28 -4.04 4.65
CA LEU A 13 -6.06 -3.23 4.56
C LEU A 13 -4.85 -3.93 5.15
N ARG A 14 -5.01 -4.64 6.28
CA ARG A 14 -3.92 -5.44 6.85
C ARG A 14 -3.45 -6.55 5.90
N ARG A 15 -4.37 -7.25 5.22
CA ARG A 15 -3.99 -8.25 4.22
C ARG A 15 -3.30 -7.63 3.01
N LEU A 16 -3.75 -6.45 2.59
CA LEU A 16 -3.13 -5.71 1.50
C LEU A 16 -1.67 -5.36 1.85
N HIS A 17 -1.44 -4.83 3.06
CA HIS A 17 -0.11 -4.58 3.60
C HIS A 17 0.76 -5.83 3.62
N GLU A 18 0.26 -6.95 4.17
CA GLU A 18 1.02 -8.21 4.25
C GLU A 18 1.46 -8.71 2.86
N VAL A 19 0.62 -8.58 1.83
CA VAL A 19 0.98 -8.98 0.47
C VAL A 19 2.03 -8.06 -0.13
N LEU A 20 1.87 -6.74 0.03
CA LEU A 20 2.81 -5.76 -0.49
C LEU A 20 4.18 -5.84 0.22
N ALA A 21 4.18 -6.02 1.55
CA ALA A 21 5.38 -6.19 2.35
C ALA A 21 6.22 -7.38 1.89
N ARG A 22 5.59 -8.52 1.56
CA ARG A 22 6.31 -9.70 1.04
C ARG A 22 7.11 -9.43 -0.24
N HIS A 23 6.70 -8.46 -1.06
CA HIS A 23 7.44 -8.09 -2.26
C HIS A 23 8.70 -7.32 -1.91
N VAL A 24 8.60 -6.39 -0.96
CA VAL A 24 9.75 -5.62 -0.44
C VAL A 24 10.69 -6.51 0.37
N ASP A 25 10.15 -7.33 1.28
CA ASP A 25 10.90 -8.27 2.11
C ASP A 25 11.64 -9.33 1.28
N SER A 26 11.09 -9.71 0.12
CA SER A 26 11.79 -10.61 -0.81
C SER A 26 13.03 -9.98 -1.47
N GLY A 27 13.28 -8.69 -1.25
CA GLY A 27 14.40 -7.94 -1.82
C GLY A 27 14.28 -7.69 -3.33
N LYS A 28 13.18 -8.09 -3.96
CA LYS A 28 12.93 -7.90 -5.40
C LYS A 28 12.78 -6.43 -5.77
N ILE A 29 12.20 -5.65 -4.85
CA ILE A 29 12.02 -4.20 -4.98
C ILE A 29 12.40 -3.53 -3.65
N PRO A 30 13.11 -2.39 -3.68
CA PRO A 30 13.52 -1.68 -2.47
C PRO A 30 12.36 -0.99 -1.73
N GLY A 31 11.24 -0.76 -2.44
CA GLY A 31 10.01 -0.19 -1.91
C GLY A 31 8.94 -0.04 -2.98
N LEU A 32 7.74 0.35 -2.56
CA LEU A 32 6.58 0.58 -3.43
C LEU A 32 5.62 1.60 -2.81
N VAL A 33 4.75 2.16 -3.67
CA VAL A 33 3.58 2.94 -3.29
C VAL A 33 2.35 2.34 -3.97
N ALA A 34 1.27 2.11 -3.21
CA ALA A 34 0.00 1.63 -3.72
C ALA A 34 -1.12 2.64 -3.43
N LEU A 35 -1.93 2.93 -4.44
CA LEU A 35 -3.11 3.78 -4.37
C LEU A 35 -4.33 2.91 -4.68
N VAL A 36 -5.27 2.85 -3.74
CA VAL A 36 -6.49 2.04 -3.89
C VAL A 36 -7.69 2.94 -3.64
N SER A 37 -8.61 3.01 -4.61
CA SER A 37 -9.83 3.77 -4.47
C SER A 37 -11.05 2.86 -4.50
N ARG A 38 -11.96 3.02 -3.54
CA ARG A 38 -13.21 2.26 -3.47
C ARG A 38 -14.30 3.11 -2.83
N GLY A 39 -15.45 3.19 -3.49
CA GLY A 39 -16.64 3.83 -2.90
C GLY A 39 -16.47 5.32 -2.53
N GLY A 40 -15.51 6.01 -3.16
CA GLY A 40 -15.15 7.40 -2.83
C GLY A 40 -14.07 7.53 -1.76
N GLU A 41 -13.64 6.44 -1.13
CA GLU A 41 -12.50 6.40 -0.22
C GLU A 41 -11.21 6.10 -1.02
N THR A 42 -10.11 6.78 -0.68
CA THR A 42 -8.78 6.51 -1.25
C THR A 42 -7.82 6.13 -0.12
N HIS A 43 -7.21 4.96 -0.25
CA HIS A 43 -6.18 4.47 0.63
C HIS A 43 -4.82 4.52 -0.07
N VAL A 44 -3.82 5.05 0.65
CA VAL A 44 -2.44 5.15 0.19
C VAL A 44 -1.57 4.32 1.11
N GLU A 45 -0.77 3.46 0.51
CA GLU A 45 0.19 2.63 1.22
C GLU A 45 1.59 2.81 0.67
N THR A 46 2.55 3.00 1.57
CA THR A 46 3.97 3.17 1.24
C THR A 46 4.79 2.16 2.04
N ILE A 47 5.53 1.27 1.36
CA ILE A 47 6.35 0.24 2.02
C ILE A 47 7.77 0.28 1.44
N GLY A 48 8.77 0.13 2.30
CA GLY A 48 10.18 0.08 1.94
C GLY A 48 10.96 1.32 2.33
N SER A 49 12.23 1.35 1.98
CA SER A 49 13.14 2.45 2.32
C SER A 49 13.65 3.13 1.06
N MET A 50 13.96 4.42 1.17
CA MET A 50 14.71 5.12 0.12
C MET A 50 16.03 4.37 -0.12
N PRO A 51 16.41 4.09 -1.38
CA PRO A 51 17.73 3.54 -1.67
C PRO A 51 18.80 4.43 -1.03
N HIS A 52 19.78 3.82 -0.35
CA HIS A 52 20.89 4.53 0.32
C HIS A 52 21.67 5.47 -0.62
N ALA A 53 21.47 5.37 -1.94
CA ALA A 53 22.03 6.23 -2.98
C ALA A 53 21.20 7.48 -3.30
N GLY A 54 20.20 7.85 -2.49
CA GLY A 54 19.51 9.14 -2.60
C GLY A 54 18.67 9.34 -3.88
N GLY A 55 18.37 8.26 -4.60
CA GLY A 55 17.47 8.31 -5.76
C GLY A 55 16.03 8.61 -5.32
N PRO A 56 15.25 9.36 -6.12
CA PRO A 56 13.87 9.68 -5.78
C PRO A 56 13.06 8.38 -5.59
N PRO A 57 12.14 8.34 -4.62
CA PRO A 57 11.27 7.18 -4.46
C PRO A 57 10.45 7.01 -5.74
N MET A 58 10.53 5.82 -6.36
CA MET A 58 9.85 5.43 -7.61
C MET A 58 10.15 6.38 -8.79
N SER A 59 11.05 5.94 -9.68
CA SER A 59 11.28 6.56 -11.01
C SER A 59 10.53 5.84 -12.10
#